data_AF-A0A2A5MA50-F1
#
_entry.id   AF-A0A2A5MA50-F1
#
_cell.length_a   1.000
_cell.length_b   1.000
_cell.length_c   1.000
_cell.angle_alpha   90.00
_cell.angle_beta   90.00
_cell.angle_gamma   90.00
#
_symmetry.space_group_name_H-M   'P 1'
#
loop_
_entity.id
_entity.type
_entity.pdbx_description
1 polymer ?
#
loop_
_entity_poly.entity_id
_entity_poly.type
_entity_poly.pdbx_seq_one_letter_code
_entity_poly.pdbx_strand_id
1 'polypeptide(L)'
;VNNLYTFKEFQLGRDEWLFESGIIKNGDLSKVYEVEEDKITEEATHSWYADNEPLHPYDGKTNPNYTGLVDGESVDHHGNNVHSKVFDTKGKYSWIKAPRYEGNPMQVGPLANIVVNYAKGNQNVVPVVDEFLKETGLPLNAVFSTLGRTAARCIEAKIVANNALKAFNNLVENLKVDQSTCAPYVIDNSKEYKGR
;
A
#
# COMPACT_ATOMS: atom_id res chain seq x y z
N VAL A 1 1.89 -7.75 -13.87
CA VAL A 1 0.48 -7.83 -13.43
C VAL A 1 0.15 -6.50 -12.75
N ASN A 2 -0.86 -5.78 -13.22
CA ASN A 2 -1.20 -4.44 -12.73
C ASN A 2 -2.35 -4.50 -11.72
N ASN A 3 -2.13 -5.21 -10.62
CA ASN A 3 -3.09 -5.21 -9.52
C ASN A 3 -2.75 -4.06 -8.57
N LEU A 4 -3.73 -3.24 -8.22
CA LEU A 4 -3.58 -2.10 -7.32
C LEU A 4 -4.37 -2.35 -6.04
N TYR A 5 -3.80 -1.95 -4.92
CA TYR A 5 -4.44 -2.01 -3.61
C TYR A 5 -4.18 -0.68 -2.89
N THR A 6 -5.24 -0.06 -2.38
CA THR A 6 -5.13 1.07 -1.45
C THR A 6 -6.13 0.90 -0.30
N PHE A 7 -5.84 1.53 0.83
CA PHE A 7 -6.70 1.55 1.99
C PHE A 7 -7.06 2.99 2.32
N LYS A 8 -8.21 3.20 2.99
CA LYS A 8 -8.67 4.51 3.43
C LYS A 8 -7.60 5.22 4.26
N GLU A 9 -7.32 6.47 3.92
CA GLU A 9 -6.28 7.27 4.58
C GLU A 9 -6.57 8.78 4.50
N PHE A 10 -5.84 9.55 5.31
CA PHE A 10 -5.99 11.01 5.49
C PHE A 10 -7.40 11.43 5.92
N GLN A 11 -7.70 11.21 7.21
CA GLN A 11 -8.95 11.66 7.82
C GLN A 11 -9.04 13.20 7.81
N LEU A 12 -10.07 13.73 7.17
CA LEU A 12 -10.33 15.18 7.11
C LEU A 12 -11.24 15.62 8.25
N GLY A 13 -12.16 14.75 8.68
CA GLY A 13 -13.10 15.00 9.78
C GLY A 13 -13.53 13.68 10.42
N ARG A 14 -14.42 13.71 11.43
CA ARG A 14 -14.80 12.51 12.20
C ARG A 14 -15.18 11.31 11.32
N ASP A 15 -15.99 11.56 10.29
CA ASP A 15 -16.50 10.53 9.38
C ASP A 15 -16.13 10.81 7.91
N GLU A 16 -15.11 11.64 7.68
CA GLU A 16 -14.69 12.05 6.34
C GLU A 16 -13.22 11.70 6.10
N TRP A 17 -12.96 11.00 5.00
CA TRP A 17 -11.63 10.60 4.55
C TRP A 17 -11.32 11.21 3.19
N LEU A 18 -10.08 11.63 2.97
CA LEU A 18 -9.65 12.19 1.70
C LEU A 18 -9.57 11.11 0.61
N PHE A 19 -9.10 9.92 0.99
CA PHE A 19 -8.97 8.77 0.09
C PHE A 19 -9.70 7.56 0.64
N GLU A 20 -10.32 6.81 -0.27
CA GLU A 20 -11.09 5.61 0.01
C GLU A 20 -10.29 4.35 -0.30
N SER A 21 -10.62 3.26 0.40
CA SER A 21 -10.11 1.91 0.10
C SER A 21 -10.57 1.44 -1.27
N GLY A 22 -9.79 0.55 -1.90
CA GLY A 22 -10.23 -0.18 -3.07
C GLY A 22 -9.13 -0.96 -3.77
N ILE A 23 -9.56 -1.87 -4.64
CA ILE A 23 -8.71 -2.79 -5.39
C ILE A 23 -9.03 -2.70 -6.87
N ILE A 24 -7.99 -2.64 -7.69
CA ILE A 24 -8.08 -2.84 -9.14
C ILE A 24 -7.32 -4.12 -9.49
N LYS A 25 -7.93 -4.96 -10.33
CA LYS A 25 -7.34 -6.23 -10.77
C LYS A 25 -7.03 -6.17 -12.26
N ASN A 26 -5.91 -6.75 -12.67
CA ASN A 26 -5.51 -6.89 -14.07
C ASN A 26 -5.46 -5.57 -14.87
N GLY A 27 -5.27 -4.44 -14.20
CA GLY A 27 -5.26 -3.12 -14.84
C GLY A 27 -6.63 -2.64 -15.35
N ASP A 28 -7.73 -3.30 -14.97
CA ASP A 28 -9.08 -2.90 -15.36
C ASP A 28 -9.54 -1.68 -14.55
N LEU A 29 -9.37 -0.50 -15.13
CA LEU A 29 -9.75 0.78 -14.51
C LEU A 29 -11.26 1.01 -14.46
N SER A 30 -12.06 0.18 -15.15
CA SER A 30 -13.53 0.34 -15.18
C SER A 30 -14.20 -0.19 -13.91
N LYS A 31 -13.47 -0.95 -13.09
CA LYS A 31 -14.04 -1.65 -11.94
C LYS A 31 -13.11 -1.58 -10.73
N VAL A 32 -13.67 -1.06 -9.65
CA VAL A 32 -13.05 -1.07 -8.32
C VAL A 32 -13.76 -2.09 -7.45
N TYR A 33 -12.98 -2.93 -6.78
CA TYR A 33 -13.45 -3.91 -5.80
C TYR A 33 -13.23 -3.35 -4.40
N GLU A 34 -14.13 -3.67 -3.48
CA GLU A 34 -13.95 -3.34 -2.07
C GLU A 34 -12.86 -4.22 -1.43
N VAL A 35 -12.23 -3.68 -0.40
CA VAL A 35 -11.19 -4.37 0.37
C VAL A 35 -11.86 -5.25 1.43
N GLU A 36 -11.54 -6.54 1.42
CA GLU A 36 -11.90 -7.49 2.47
C GLU A 36 -10.61 -7.94 3.17
N GLU A 37 -10.37 -7.45 4.38
CA GLU A 37 -9.10 -7.64 5.10
C GLU A 37 -8.77 -9.11 5.35
N ASP A 38 -9.79 -9.96 5.58
CA ASP A 38 -9.64 -11.41 5.78
C ASP A 38 -8.95 -12.14 4.60
N LYS A 39 -8.87 -11.49 3.44
CA LYS A 39 -8.25 -12.04 2.22
C LYS A 39 -6.76 -11.70 2.09
N ILE A 40 -6.21 -10.97 3.04
CA ILE A 40 -4.79 -10.63 3.10
C ILE A 40 -4.02 -11.78 3.73
N THR A 41 -2.98 -12.25 3.07
CA THR A 41 -2.07 -13.26 3.61
C THR A 41 -0.63 -12.83 3.45
N GLU A 42 0.25 -13.22 4.36
CA GLU A 42 1.70 -13.11 4.21
C GLU A 42 2.32 -14.49 4.03
N GLU A 43 3.04 -14.67 2.92
CA GLU A 43 3.82 -15.89 2.67
C GLU A 43 5.30 -15.65 2.96
N ALA A 44 6.02 -16.69 3.38
CA ALA A 44 7.47 -16.61 3.58
C ALA A 44 8.25 -17.72 2.83
N THR A 45 7.65 -18.29 1.78
CA THR A 45 8.27 -19.31 0.92
C THR A 45 9.66 -18.91 0.40
N HIS A 46 9.84 -17.62 0.05
CA HIS A 46 11.11 -17.06 -0.45
C HIS A 46 11.75 -16.04 0.51
N SER A 47 11.32 -16.04 1.76
CA SER A 47 11.81 -15.14 2.80
C SER A 47 12.50 -15.94 3.91
N TRP A 48 13.47 -15.34 4.59
CA TRP A 48 14.27 -15.97 5.66
C TRP A 48 13.48 -16.15 6.97
N TYR A 49 12.38 -16.89 6.91
CA TYR A 49 11.58 -17.35 8.04
C TYR A 49 11.33 -18.85 7.95
N ALA A 50 11.08 -19.51 9.08
CA ALA A 50 10.87 -20.96 9.15
C ALA A 50 9.53 -21.40 8.56
N ASP A 51 8.46 -20.67 8.88
CA ASP A 51 7.09 -20.97 8.43
C ASP A 51 6.86 -20.48 7.00
N ASN A 52 6.17 -21.28 6.18
CA ASN A 52 5.95 -20.98 4.75
C ASN A 52 4.48 -20.74 4.41
N GLU A 53 3.57 -21.06 5.33
CA GLU A 53 2.14 -21.02 5.11
C GLU A 53 1.67 -19.57 4.83
N PRO A 54 0.71 -19.37 3.91
CA PRO A 54 0.05 -18.09 3.72
C PRO A 54 -0.87 -17.83 4.92
N LEU A 55 -0.40 -17.00 5.87
CA LEU A 55 -1.15 -16.71 7.08
C LEU A 55 -1.74 -15.31 7.03
N HIS A 56 -2.98 -15.17 7.48
CA HIS A 56 -3.55 -13.86 7.79
C HIS A 56 -2.73 -13.22 8.92
N PRO A 57 -2.51 -11.89 8.94
CA PRO A 57 -1.69 -11.24 9.97
C PRO A 57 -2.08 -11.56 11.42
N TYR A 58 -3.37 -11.79 11.70
CA TYR A 58 -3.84 -12.18 13.05
C TYR A 58 -3.39 -13.56 13.50
N ASP A 59 -3.11 -14.47 12.56
CA ASP A 59 -2.54 -15.78 12.83
C ASP A 59 -1.07 -15.84 12.37
N GLY A 60 -0.47 -14.67 12.12
CA GLY A 60 0.86 -14.52 11.53
C GLY A 60 1.97 -15.02 12.44
N LYS A 61 3.01 -15.57 11.81
CA LYS A 61 4.22 -16.06 12.49
C LYS A 61 5.45 -15.31 12.01
N THR A 62 6.40 -15.07 12.92
CA THR A 62 7.65 -14.37 12.61
C THR A 62 8.80 -15.10 13.31
N ASN A 63 9.23 -16.21 12.71
CA ASN A 63 10.32 -17.05 13.20
C ASN A 63 11.51 -16.96 12.23
N PRO A 64 12.53 -16.13 12.51
CA PRO A 64 13.67 -15.93 11.61
C PRO A 64 14.42 -17.23 11.31
N ASN A 65 14.81 -17.43 10.05
CA ASN A 65 15.62 -18.56 9.61
C ASN A 65 16.50 -18.14 8.42
N TYR A 66 17.70 -17.67 8.72
CA TYR A 66 18.66 -17.23 7.70
C TYR A 66 19.35 -18.43 7.05
N THR A 67 19.18 -18.58 5.73
CA THR A 67 19.75 -19.70 4.96
C THR A 67 21.04 -19.36 4.22
N GLY A 68 21.53 -18.12 4.33
CA GLY A 68 22.77 -17.70 3.68
C GLY A 68 22.63 -17.30 2.22
N LEU A 69 23.78 -16.93 1.64
CA LEU A 69 23.98 -16.72 0.21
C LEU A 69 24.61 -17.98 -0.41
N VAL A 70 24.40 -18.18 -1.71
CA VAL A 70 24.97 -19.30 -2.47
C VAL A 70 26.14 -18.83 -3.33
N ASP A 71 27.04 -19.74 -3.69
CA ASP A 71 28.08 -19.46 -4.67
C ASP A 71 27.46 -19.29 -6.06
N GLY A 72 27.87 -18.24 -6.77
CA GLY A 72 27.37 -17.93 -8.10
C GLY A 72 28.21 -16.89 -8.82
N GLU A 73 27.65 -16.34 -9.90
CA GLU A 73 28.27 -15.28 -10.69
C GLU A 73 27.53 -13.96 -10.49
N SER A 74 28.28 -12.87 -10.39
CA SER A 74 27.76 -11.51 -10.34
C SER A 74 28.60 -10.57 -11.20
N VAL A 75 28.17 -9.33 -11.33
CA VAL A 75 28.85 -8.30 -12.14
C VAL A 75 29.54 -7.32 -11.20
N ASP A 76 30.84 -7.12 -11.38
CA ASP A 76 31.61 -6.12 -10.62
C ASP A 76 31.34 -4.68 -11.09
N HIS A 77 31.94 -3.70 -10.43
CA HIS A 77 31.78 -2.28 -10.79
C HIS A 77 32.45 -1.89 -12.13
N HIS A 78 33.15 -2.81 -12.78
CA HIS A 78 33.75 -2.65 -14.10
C HIS A 78 32.96 -3.39 -15.19
N GLY A 79 31.87 -4.09 -14.83
CA GLY A 79 31.05 -4.86 -15.77
C GLY A 79 31.58 -6.27 -16.06
N ASN A 80 32.59 -6.75 -15.31
CA ASN A 80 33.12 -8.10 -15.50
C ASN A 80 32.32 -9.11 -14.67
N ASN A 81 32.14 -10.32 -15.23
CA ASN A 81 31.61 -11.45 -14.47
C ASN A 81 32.63 -11.92 -13.44
N VAL A 82 32.23 -11.98 -12.18
CA VAL A 82 33.05 -12.41 -11.06
C VAL A 82 32.32 -13.49 -10.27
N HIS A 83 33.08 -14.45 -9.76
CA HIS A 83 32.56 -15.43 -8.81
C HIS A 83 32.36 -14.77 -7.44
N SER A 84 31.15 -14.85 -6.90
CA SER A 84 30.81 -14.23 -5.61
C SER A 84 29.66 -14.94 -4.92
N LYS A 85 29.38 -14.52 -3.68
CA LYS A 85 28.17 -14.95 -2.95
C LYS A 85 26.97 -14.15 -3.46
N VAL A 86 25.95 -14.84 -3.94
CA VAL A 86 24.72 -14.26 -4.51
C VAL A 86 23.47 -14.79 -3.80
N PHE A 87 22.35 -14.10 -4.00
CA PHE A 87 21.06 -14.55 -3.49
C PHE A 87 20.60 -15.84 -4.17
N ASP A 88 20.09 -16.78 -3.38
CA ASP A 88 19.40 -17.96 -3.92
C ASP A 88 17.98 -17.58 -4.35
N THR A 89 17.83 -17.16 -5.60
CA THR A 89 16.53 -16.73 -6.17
C THR A 89 15.55 -17.88 -6.38
N LYS A 90 15.99 -19.14 -6.26
CA LYS A 90 15.12 -20.33 -6.29
C LYS A 90 14.69 -20.76 -4.88
N GLY A 91 15.40 -20.31 -3.84
CA GLY A 91 15.12 -20.56 -2.44
C GLY A 91 14.73 -19.28 -1.68
N LYS A 92 15.26 -19.11 -0.47
CA LYS A 92 14.98 -17.95 0.40
C LYS A 92 16.05 -16.88 0.22
N TYR A 93 15.62 -15.65 -0.08
CA TYR A 93 16.54 -14.56 -0.45
C TYR A 93 16.21 -13.19 0.15
N SER A 94 15.22 -13.08 1.03
CA SER A 94 14.78 -11.78 1.55
C SER A 94 14.34 -11.83 3.02
N TRP A 95 14.55 -10.75 3.76
CA TRP A 95 13.92 -10.55 5.08
C TRP A 95 12.48 -10.04 5.00
N ILE A 96 12.04 -9.59 3.82
CA ILE A 96 10.69 -9.10 3.57
C ILE A 96 9.82 -10.31 3.24
N LYS A 97 8.71 -10.49 3.96
CA LYS A 97 7.66 -11.48 3.62
C LYS A 97 7.01 -11.11 2.28
N ALA A 98 6.17 -11.99 1.78
CA ALA A 98 5.45 -11.82 0.53
C ALA A 98 3.94 -11.67 0.78
N PRO A 99 3.44 -10.47 1.15
CA PRO A 99 2.01 -10.20 1.22
C PRO A 99 1.30 -10.47 -0.11
N ARG A 100 0.10 -11.01 -0.03
CA ARG A 100 -0.81 -11.31 -1.15
C ARG A 100 -2.23 -10.93 -0.76
N TYR A 101 -3.02 -10.57 -1.77
CA TYR A 101 -4.47 -10.44 -1.64
C TYR A 101 -5.12 -11.51 -2.52
N GLU A 102 -5.87 -12.45 -1.93
CA GLU A 102 -6.39 -13.62 -2.66
C GLU A 102 -5.30 -14.34 -3.47
N GLY A 103 -4.11 -14.50 -2.89
CA GLY A 103 -2.95 -15.13 -3.55
C GLY A 103 -2.26 -14.29 -4.63
N ASN A 104 -2.75 -13.07 -4.92
CA ASN A 104 -2.19 -12.22 -5.97
C ASN A 104 -1.21 -11.17 -5.39
N PRO A 105 -0.09 -10.87 -6.09
CA PRO A 105 0.76 -9.73 -5.74
C PRO A 105 0.04 -8.42 -6.10
N MET A 106 0.14 -7.44 -5.21
CA MET A 106 -0.50 -6.13 -5.33
C MET A 106 0.53 -5.02 -5.32
N GLN A 107 0.34 -4.01 -6.16
CA GLN A 107 1.05 -2.73 -6.08
C GLN A 107 0.27 -1.77 -5.17
N VAL A 108 1.00 -1.12 -4.26
CA VAL A 108 0.47 -0.11 -3.32
C VAL A 108 1.12 1.26 -3.55
N GLY A 109 0.79 2.23 -2.70
CA GLY A 109 1.38 3.57 -2.70
C GLY A 109 0.65 4.57 -3.62
N PRO A 110 1.27 5.73 -3.92
CA PRO A 110 0.58 6.87 -4.55
C PRO A 110 -0.11 6.53 -5.87
N LEU A 111 0.51 5.66 -6.67
CA LEU A 111 -0.10 5.19 -7.92
C LEU A 111 -1.43 4.47 -7.66
N ALA A 112 -1.42 3.50 -6.74
CA ALA A 112 -2.61 2.72 -6.44
C ALA A 112 -3.69 3.62 -5.85
N ASN A 113 -3.31 4.50 -4.92
CA ASN A 113 -4.22 5.39 -4.24
C ASN A 113 -4.94 6.35 -5.20
N ILE A 114 -4.18 7.04 -6.06
CA ILE A 114 -4.73 7.98 -7.04
C ILE A 114 -5.59 7.27 -8.09
N VAL A 115 -5.13 6.15 -8.65
CA VAL A 115 -5.88 5.46 -9.71
C VAL A 115 -7.19 4.87 -9.18
N VAL A 116 -7.17 4.26 -7.98
CA VAL A 116 -8.38 3.72 -7.35
C VAL A 116 -9.37 4.85 -7.05
N ASN A 117 -8.92 5.95 -6.44
CA ASN A 117 -9.81 7.05 -6.09
C ASN A 117 -10.32 7.82 -7.33
N TYR A 118 -9.51 7.92 -8.38
CA TYR A 118 -9.97 8.43 -9.67
C TYR A 118 -11.09 7.57 -10.26
N ALA A 119 -10.91 6.24 -10.28
CA ALA A 119 -11.93 5.30 -10.75
C ALA A 119 -13.20 5.29 -9.87
N LYS A 120 -13.09 5.57 -8.56
CA LYS A 120 -14.24 5.77 -7.65
C LYS A 120 -14.93 7.12 -7.82
N GLY A 121 -14.43 8.02 -8.68
CA GLY A 121 -15.02 9.34 -8.88
C GLY A 121 -14.83 10.30 -7.69
N ASN A 122 -13.74 10.12 -6.92
CA ASN A 122 -13.46 10.96 -5.76
C ASN A 122 -13.30 12.43 -6.16
N GLN A 123 -14.12 13.30 -5.57
CA GLN A 123 -14.24 14.71 -5.92
C GLN A 123 -12.97 15.53 -5.66
N ASN A 124 -12.10 15.07 -4.76
CA ASN A 124 -10.80 15.72 -4.50
C ASN A 124 -9.71 15.27 -5.49
N VAL A 125 -9.87 14.09 -6.09
CA VAL A 125 -8.86 13.44 -6.94
C VAL A 125 -9.11 13.71 -8.42
N VAL A 126 -10.34 13.52 -8.89
CA VAL A 126 -10.71 13.64 -10.31
C VAL A 126 -10.27 14.98 -10.92
N PRO A 127 -10.54 16.15 -10.31
CA PRO A 127 -10.17 17.43 -10.92
C PRO A 127 -8.66 17.60 -11.12
N VAL A 128 -7.85 17.12 -10.18
CA VAL A 128 -6.39 17.26 -10.23
C VAL A 128 -5.78 16.31 -11.26
N VAL A 129 -6.32 15.09 -11.38
CA VAL A 129 -5.88 14.13 -12.40
C VAL A 129 -6.28 14.61 -13.80
N ASP A 130 -7.52 15.08 -13.99
CA ASP A 130 -8.00 15.58 -15.27
C ASP A 130 -7.21 16.80 -15.75
N GLU A 131 -6.89 17.73 -14.84
CA GLU A 131 -5.99 18.87 -15.11
C GLU A 131 -4.63 18.38 -15.61
N PHE A 132 -4.00 17.44 -14.89
CA PHE A 132 -2.70 16.87 -15.26
C PHE A 132 -2.72 16.17 -16.63
N LEU A 133 -3.74 15.35 -16.91
CA LEU A 133 -3.85 14.64 -18.18
C LEU A 133 -4.08 15.62 -19.34
N LYS A 134 -4.87 16.67 -19.12
CA LYS A 134 -5.10 17.73 -20.11
C LYS A 134 -3.83 18.50 -20.43
N GLU A 135 -3.03 18.88 -19.42
CA GLU A 135 -1.79 19.63 -19.62
C GLU A 135 -0.70 18.82 -20.31
N THR A 136 -0.62 17.53 -20.00
CA THR A 136 0.42 16.64 -20.55
C THR A 136 0.04 16.00 -21.89
N GLY A 137 -1.25 15.96 -22.22
CA GLY A 137 -1.77 15.23 -23.39
C GLY A 137 -1.62 13.70 -23.27
N LEU A 138 -1.33 13.19 -22.08
CA LEU A 138 -1.14 11.75 -21.85
C LEU A 138 -2.51 11.04 -21.73
N PRO A 139 -2.62 9.80 -22.25
CA PRO A 139 -3.78 8.96 -21.97
C PRO A 139 -3.74 8.44 -20.53
N LEU A 140 -4.91 8.15 -19.95
CA LEU A 140 -5.03 7.62 -18.57
C LEU A 140 -4.21 6.35 -18.34
N ASN A 141 -4.05 5.49 -19.35
CA ASN A 141 -3.27 4.26 -19.25
C ASN A 141 -1.75 4.49 -19.10
N ALA A 142 -1.25 5.72 -19.34
CA ALA A 142 0.15 6.09 -19.11
C ALA A 142 0.58 5.96 -17.63
N VAL A 143 -0.40 5.88 -16.73
CA VAL A 143 -0.20 5.67 -15.28
C VAL A 143 0.56 4.37 -14.98
N PHE A 144 0.43 3.32 -15.80
CA PHE A 144 1.13 2.04 -15.61
C PHE A 144 2.60 2.08 -16.07
N SER A 145 3.34 3.10 -15.65
CA SER A 145 4.74 3.32 -15.99
C SER A 145 5.52 3.87 -14.80
N THR A 146 6.85 3.84 -14.87
CA THR A 146 7.71 4.50 -13.88
C THR A 146 7.43 6.01 -13.81
N LEU A 147 7.18 6.64 -14.97
CA LEU A 147 6.75 8.04 -15.04
C LEU A 147 5.42 8.25 -14.30
N GLY A 148 4.44 7.38 -14.54
CA GLY A 148 3.14 7.42 -13.89
C GLY A 148 3.23 7.32 -12.36
N ARG A 149 4.13 6.47 -11.82
CA ARG A 149 4.39 6.40 -10.37
C ARG A 149 4.94 7.70 -9.81
N THR A 150 5.81 8.38 -10.56
CA THR A 150 6.37 9.67 -10.15
C THR A 150 5.33 10.77 -10.21
N ALA A 151 4.54 10.83 -11.29
CA ALA A 151 3.45 11.80 -11.42
C ALA A 151 2.40 11.62 -10.31
N ALA A 152 1.97 10.38 -10.03
CA ALA A 152 0.99 10.09 -8.99
C ALA A 152 1.44 10.58 -7.60
N ARG A 153 2.74 10.49 -7.29
CA ARG A 153 3.29 11.05 -6.03
C ARG A 153 3.11 12.56 -5.95
N CYS A 154 3.37 13.30 -7.02
CA CYS A 154 3.18 14.75 -7.05
C CYS A 154 1.69 15.13 -6.98
N ILE A 155 0.83 14.38 -7.68
CA ILE A 155 -0.63 14.57 -7.67
C ILE A 155 -1.18 14.34 -6.26
N GLU A 156 -0.81 13.25 -5.61
CA GLU A 156 -1.21 12.95 -4.23
C GLU A 156 -0.75 14.04 -3.26
N ALA A 157 0.50 14.50 -3.38
CA ALA A 157 1.02 15.60 -2.56
C ALA A 157 0.21 16.90 -2.75
N LYS A 158 -0.16 17.26 -3.99
CA LYS A 158 -1.01 18.42 -4.29
C LYS A 158 -2.41 18.27 -3.66
N ILE A 159 -3.02 17.09 -3.78
CA ILE A 159 -4.36 16.81 -3.23
C ILE A 159 -4.34 16.89 -1.69
N VAL A 160 -3.33 16.31 -1.03
CA VAL A 160 -3.17 16.40 0.42
C VAL A 160 -2.95 17.85 0.85
N ALA A 161 -2.07 18.60 0.18
CA ALA A 161 -1.81 20.00 0.50
C ALA A 161 -3.07 20.87 0.38
N ASN A 162 -3.88 20.66 -0.66
CA ASN A 162 -5.14 21.39 -0.88
C ASN A 162 -6.17 21.15 0.25
N ASN A 163 -6.10 19.99 0.91
CA ASN A 163 -7.07 19.57 1.92
C ASN A 163 -6.54 19.66 3.37
N ALA A 164 -5.26 19.94 3.57
CA ALA A 164 -4.63 19.98 4.89
C ALA A 164 -5.28 21.02 5.82
N LEU A 165 -5.63 22.21 5.29
CA LEU A 165 -6.30 23.25 6.08
C LEU A 165 -7.72 22.83 6.51
N LYS A 166 -8.41 22.00 5.72
CA LYS A 166 -9.72 21.46 6.11
C LYS A 166 -9.58 20.57 7.34
N ALA A 167 -8.61 19.65 7.33
CA ALA A 167 -8.33 18.81 8.49
C ALA A 167 -7.94 19.63 9.73
N PHE A 168 -7.09 20.65 9.56
CA PHE A 168 -6.70 21.55 10.65
C PHE A 168 -7.90 22.32 11.23
N ASN A 169 -8.75 22.90 10.37
CA ASN A 169 -9.93 23.64 10.84
C ASN A 169 -10.93 22.72 11.53
N ASN A 170 -11.12 21.49 11.05
CA ASN A 170 -11.95 20.50 11.73
C ASN A 170 -11.42 20.14 13.12
N LEU A 171 -10.09 20.05 13.29
CA LEU A 171 -9.48 19.91 14.61
C LEU A 171 -9.80 21.11 15.51
N VAL A 172 -9.65 22.34 15.01
CA VAL A 172 -9.95 23.56 15.77
C VAL A 172 -11.42 23.60 16.24
N GLU A 173 -12.36 23.24 15.37
CA GLU A 173 -13.78 23.18 15.75
C GLU A 173 -14.08 22.08 16.77
N ASN A 174 -13.48 20.89 16.61
CA ASN A 174 -13.63 19.80 17.56
C ASN A 174 -13.16 20.21 18.97
N LEU A 175 -12.05 20.92 19.08
CA LEU A 175 -11.52 21.42 20.35
C LEU A 175 -12.47 22.40 21.06
N LYS A 176 -13.40 23.07 20.35
CA LYS A 176 -14.38 23.97 20.99
C LYS A 176 -15.47 23.21 21.75
N VAL A 177 -15.76 21.97 21.35
CA VAL A 177 -16.89 21.18 21.88
C VAL A 177 -16.47 19.95 22.66
N ASP A 178 -15.26 19.44 22.42
CA ASP A 178 -14.72 18.25 23.06
C ASP A 178 -13.28 18.51 23.51
N GLN A 179 -13.04 18.34 24.82
CA GLN A 179 -11.74 18.55 25.47
C GLN A 179 -11.09 17.20 25.86
N SER A 180 -11.68 16.07 25.45
CA SER A 180 -11.10 14.75 25.68
C SER A 180 -9.79 14.61 24.89
N THR A 181 -8.73 14.22 25.59
CA THR A 181 -7.39 14.04 25.01
C THR A 181 -7.06 12.58 24.74
N CYS A 182 -7.79 11.67 25.38
CA CYS A 182 -7.65 10.23 25.19
C CYS A 182 -8.99 9.52 25.43
N ALA A 183 -9.22 8.43 24.70
CA ALA A 183 -10.27 7.49 25.05
C ALA A 183 -9.78 6.62 26.22
N PRO A 184 -10.53 6.50 27.33
CA PRO A 184 -10.19 5.53 28.36
C PRO A 184 -10.26 4.13 27.77
N TYR A 185 -9.20 3.34 27.90
CA TYR A 185 -9.20 1.95 27.46
C TYR A 185 -9.68 1.04 28.60
N VAL A 186 -10.48 0.03 28.26
CA VAL A 186 -10.88 -1.05 29.17
C VAL A 186 -10.51 -2.36 28.51
N ILE A 187 -9.51 -3.04 29.06
CA ILE A 187 -9.15 -4.41 28.66
C ILE A 187 -9.79 -5.37 29.65
N ASP A 188 -10.69 -6.21 29.14
CA ASP A 188 -11.31 -7.29 29.88
C ASP A 188 -10.35 -8.50 29.88
N ASN A 189 -9.67 -8.73 31.01
CA ASN A 189 -8.71 -9.83 31.15
C ASN A 189 -9.35 -11.23 31.01
N SER A 190 -10.68 -11.33 30.95
CA SER A 190 -11.39 -12.59 30.69
C SER A 190 -11.66 -12.84 29.21
N LYS A 191 -11.30 -11.90 28.32
CA LYS A 191 -11.53 -12.00 26.88
C LYS A 191 -10.21 -12.08 26.11
N GLU A 192 -10.27 -12.86 25.03
CA GLU A 192 -9.26 -12.83 23.98
C GLU A 192 -9.73 -11.86 22.89
N TYR A 193 -8.85 -10.92 22.53
CA TYR A 193 -9.11 -9.93 21.51
C TYR A 193 -8.36 -10.34 20.25
N LYS A 194 -9.08 -10.70 19.19
CA LYS A 194 -8.55 -10.73 17.82
C LYS A 194 -8.88 -9.39 17.17
N GLY A 195 -7.95 -8.86 16.37
CA GLY A 195 -8.02 -7.49 15.89
C GLY A 195 -9.33 -7.16 15.16
N ARG A 196 -9.81 -5.95 15.44
CA ARG A 196 -10.13 -4.86 14.51
C ARG A 196 -10.16 -3.56 15.33
#